data_AF-A0A6G1CA85-F1
#
_entry.id   AF-A0A6G1CA85-F1
#
_cell.length_a   1.000
_cell.length_b   1.000
_cell.length_c   1.000
_cell.angle_alpha   90.00
_cell.angle_beta   90.00
_cell.angle_gamma   90.00
#
_symmetry.space_group_name_H-M   'P 1'
#
loop_
_entity.id
_entity.type
_entity.pdbx_description
1 polymer ?
#
loop_
_entity_poly.entity_id
_entity_poly.type
_entity_poly.pdbx_seq_one_letter_code
_entity_poly.pdbx_strand_id
1 'polypeptide(L)'
;AGAPKFTNRVSLSYQTKPISVPDYGIAVCPLEYNEYIPCHDASYISQLKNLDRSRHEELESICPPQEKRLFCLVPPPNDYKIPIRWTTSRDYVWRSNVNQSRLDEIKGGQNWVHEKGKLWWFPGGGTHFKHGASEYIERLGNMTTNSTGDLRSAGVVQMEYC
;
A
#
# COMPACT_ATOMS: atom_id res chain seq x y z
N ALA A 1 -22.19 -32.29 0.12
CA ALA A 1 -21.65 -30.92 0.22
C ALA A 1 -22.73 -29.96 -0.25
N GLY A 2 -23.22 -29.07 0.62
CA GLY A 2 -24.22 -28.08 0.22
C GLY A 2 -23.61 -27.06 -0.72
N ALA A 3 -24.34 -26.67 -1.77
CA ALA A 3 -23.91 -25.57 -2.64
C ALA A 3 -23.64 -24.32 -1.79
N PRO A 4 -22.58 -23.55 -2.07
CA PRO A 4 -22.29 -22.33 -1.32
C PRO A 4 -23.52 -21.42 -1.37
N LYS A 5 -23.99 -21.01 -0.18
CA LYS A 5 -25.23 -20.22 0.00
C LYS A 5 -25.15 -18.82 -0.63
N PHE A 6 -23.94 -18.40 -1.00
CA PHE A 6 -23.64 -17.12 -1.63
C PHE A 6 -22.81 -17.37 -2.89
N THR A 7 -23.32 -16.94 -4.04
CA THR A 7 -22.53 -16.79 -5.27
C THR A 7 -21.93 -15.39 -5.27
N ASN A 8 -20.59 -15.29 -5.29
CA ASN A 8 -19.91 -14.00 -5.42
C ASN A 8 -20.39 -13.31 -6.70
N ARG A 9 -21.14 -12.22 -6.56
CA ARG A 9 -21.59 -11.41 -7.69
C ARG A 9 -20.54 -10.35 -7.98
N VAL A 10 -19.95 -10.39 -9.17
CA VAL A 10 -19.06 -9.33 -9.65
C VAL A 10 -19.92 -8.22 -10.25
N SER A 11 -19.92 -7.05 -9.62
CA SER A 11 -20.69 -5.89 -10.09
C SER A 11 -20.23 -4.61 -9.40
N LEU A 12 -20.38 -3.48 -10.08
CA LEU A 12 -20.22 -2.17 -9.45
C LEU A 12 -21.40 -1.87 -8.53
N SER A 13 -21.07 -1.50 -7.30
CA SER A 13 -22.01 -1.03 -6.29
C SER A 13 -21.44 0.24 -5.66
N TYR A 14 -22.33 1.12 -5.21
CA TYR A 14 -21.99 2.42 -4.64
C TYR A 14 -22.58 2.57 -3.23
N GLN A 15 -21.98 3.43 -2.41
CA GLN A 15 -22.45 3.64 -1.05
C GLN A 15 -23.83 4.33 -1.02
N THR A 16 -24.72 3.80 -0.19
CA THR A 16 -26.01 4.39 0.14
C THR A 16 -25.98 5.07 1.52
N LYS A 17 -26.96 5.94 1.79
CA LYS A 17 -27.22 6.48 3.13
C LYS A 17 -28.61 6.01 3.62
N PRO A 18 -28.70 5.25 4.73
CA PRO A 18 -27.60 4.69 5.53
C PRO A 18 -26.84 3.59 4.81
N ILE A 19 -25.65 3.24 5.32
CA ILE A 19 -24.92 2.05 4.86
C ILE A 19 -25.77 0.83 5.20
N SER A 20 -26.13 0.05 4.19
CA SER A 20 -26.84 -1.21 4.35
C SER A 20 -26.09 -2.33 3.65
N VAL A 21 -26.01 -3.49 4.30
CA VAL A 21 -25.51 -4.72 3.69
C VAL A 21 -26.72 -5.54 3.29
N PRO A 22 -26.93 -5.82 1.99
CA PRO A 22 -28.05 -6.64 1.54
C PRO A 22 -27.97 -8.07 2.10
N ASP A 23 -29.11 -8.77 2.16
CA ASP A 23 -29.18 -10.17 2.64
C ASP A 23 -28.33 -11.13 1.80
N TYR A 24 -28.06 -10.78 0.54
CA TYR A 24 -27.18 -11.52 -0.36
C TYR A 24 -25.68 -11.16 -0.22
N GLY A 25 -25.33 -10.28 0.72
CA GLY A 25 -23.96 -9.83 0.98
C GLY A 25 -23.52 -8.63 0.13
N ILE A 26 -22.21 -8.37 0.14
CA ILE A 26 -21.57 -7.29 -0.61
C ILE A 26 -21.03 -7.83 -1.94
N ALA A 27 -21.20 -7.08 -3.03
CA ALA A 27 -20.67 -7.45 -4.34
C ALA A 27 -19.13 -7.45 -4.36
N VAL A 28 -18.54 -8.21 -5.28
CA VAL A 28 -17.11 -8.17 -5.57
C VAL A 28 -16.85 -7.12 -6.64
N CYS A 29 -15.82 -6.29 -6.44
CA CYS A 29 -15.44 -5.28 -7.42
C CYS A 29 -14.92 -5.94 -8.70
N PRO A 30 -15.19 -5.37 -9.89
CA PRO A 30 -14.52 -5.79 -11.11
C PRO A 30 -13.00 -5.63 -10.99
N LEU A 31 -12.24 -6.51 -11.66
CA LEU A 31 -10.77 -6.56 -11.54
C LEU A 31 -10.07 -5.25 -11.96
N GLU A 32 -10.66 -4.49 -12.88
CA GLU A 32 -10.16 -3.18 -13.30
C GLU A 32 -10.12 -2.13 -12.18
N TYR A 33 -10.86 -2.36 -11.07
CA TYR A 33 -10.87 -1.49 -9.89
C TYR A 33 -9.97 -1.98 -8.75
N ASN A 34 -9.14 -3.01 -8.95
CA ASN A 34 -8.26 -3.55 -7.91
C ASN A 34 -7.20 -2.53 -7.45
N GLU A 35 -6.73 -1.69 -8.37
CA GLU A 35 -5.78 -0.60 -8.09
C GLU A 35 -6.44 0.79 -8.09
N TYR A 36 -7.77 0.86 -7.98
CA TYR A 36 -8.50 2.13 -8.01
C TYR A 36 -8.26 2.94 -6.72
N ILE A 37 -7.70 4.13 -6.86
CA ILE A 37 -7.45 5.08 -5.76
C ILE A 37 -8.39 6.28 -5.93
N PRO A 38 -9.61 6.25 -5.36
CA PRO A 38 -10.67 7.21 -5.67
C PRO A 38 -10.28 8.66 -5.39
N CYS A 39 -9.50 8.91 -4.34
CA CYS A 39 -9.15 10.27 -3.91
C CYS A 39 -7.97 10.88 -4.68
N HIS A 40 -7.33 10.10 -5.56
CA HIS A 40 -6.25 10.55 -6.44
C HIS A 40 -6.56 10.22 -7.90
N ASP A 41 -7.84 10.03 -8.24
CA ASP A 41 -8.26 9.73 -9.60
C ASP A 41 -8.17 10.99 -10.47
N ALA A 42 -7.19 11.03 -11.36
CA ALA A 42 -6.93 12.18 -12.23
C ALA A 42 -8.13 12.50 -13.14
N SER A 43 -8.89 11.49 -13.56
CA SER A 43 -10.08 11.67 -14.41
C SER A 43 -11.20 12.38 -13.66
N TYR A 44 -11.40 12.07 -12.38
CA TYR A 44 -12.34 12.74 -11.49
C TYR A 44 -11.89 14.16 -11.14
N ILE A 45 -10.63 14.31 -10.72
CA ILE A 45 -10.07 15.61 -10.31
C ILE A 45 -10.10 16.60 -11.48
N SER A 46 -9.78 16.17 -12.70
CA SER A 46 -9.82 17.03 -13.88
C SER A 46 -11.21 17.59 -14.22
N GLN A 47 -12.29 16.95 -13.76
CA GLN A 47 -13.67 17.42 -13.95
C GLN A 47 -14.09 18.47 -12.91
N LEU A 48 -13.32 18.65 -11.84
CA LEU A 48 -13.61 19.63 -10.79
C LEU A 48 -13.28 21.04 -11.29
N LYS A 49 -14.27 21.93 -11.24
CA LYS A 49 -14.14 23.31 -11.72
C LYS A 49 -13.58 24.28 -10.69
N ASN A 50 -13.73 23.97 -9.41
CA ASN A 50 -13.48 24.89 -8.29
C ASN A 50 -12.18 24.53 -7.56
N LEU A 51 -11.09 24.30 -8.31
CA LEU A 51 -9.77 24.04 -7.73
C LEU A 51 -8.85 25.23 -7.99
N ASP A 52 -8.19 25.71 -6.96
CA ASP A 52 -7.13 26.70 -7.07
C ASP A 52 -5.83 26.05 -7.55
N ARG A 53 -5.64 26.08 -8.87
CA ARG A 53 -4.44 25.55 -9.53
C ARG A 53 -3.17 26.34 -9.22
N SER A 54 -3.29 27.57 -8.71
CA SER A 54 -2.10 28.33 -8.26
C SER A 54 -1.50 27.74 -6.98
N ARG A 55 -2.32 27.02 -6.21
CA ARG A 55 -1.94 26.33 -4.97
C ARG A 55 -1.75 24.82 -5.15
N HIS A 56 -1.91 24.32 -6.37
CA HIS A 56 -1.85 22.89 -6.68
C HIS A 56 -2.87 22.04 -5.92
N GLU A 57 -4.09 22.58 -5.71
CA GLU A 57 -5.17 21.83 -5.06
C GLU A 57 -5.50 20.52 -5.81
N GLU A 58 -5.28 20.45 -7.13
CA GLU A 58 -5.43 19.24 -7.92
C GLU A 58 -4.48 18.09 -7.55
N LEU A 59 -3.42 18.35 -6.79
CA LEU A 59 -2.49 17.34 -6.31
C LEU A 59 -2.85 16.81 -4.91
N GLU A 60 -3.83 17.43 -4.25
CA GLU A 60 -4.31 16.99 -2.93
C GLU A 60 -5.21 15.75 -3.03
N SER A 61 -5.49 15.12 -1.89
CA SER A 61 -6.43 13.98 -1.81
C SER A 61 -7.88 14.48 -1.87
N ILE A 62 -8.49 14.43 -3.07
CA ILE A 62 -9.88 14.86 -3.27
C ILE A 62 -10.75 13.64 -3.60
N CYS A 63 -11.53 13.19 -2.62
CA CYS A 63 -12.40 12.03 -2.76
C CYS A 63 -13.75 12.37 -3.42
N PRO A 64 -14.30 11.46 -4.24
CA PRO A 64 -15.68 11.55 -4.71
C PRO A 64 -16.69 11.70 -3.57
N PRO A 65 -17.83 12.37 -3.83
CA PRO A 65 -18.95 12.39 -2.89
C PRO A 65 -19.43 10.97 -2.61
N GLN A 66 -20.08 10.77 -1.47
CA GLN A 66 -20.35 9.43 -0.94
C GLN A 66 -21.13 8.54 -1.92
N GLU A 67 -22.08 9.12 -2.63
CA GLU A 67 -22.94 8.42 -3.60
C GLU A 67 -22.17 7.90 -4.81
N LYS A 68 -20.95 8.42 -5.04
CA LYS A 68 -20.02 7.97 -6.10
C LYS A 68 -18.90 7.08 -5.58
N ARG A 69 -18.86 6.77 -4.28
CA ARG A 69 -17.85 5.87 -3.71
C ARG A 69 -18.28 4.43 -3.93
N LEU A 70 -17.36 3.62 -4.46
CA LEU A 70 -17.58 2.19 -4.61
C LEU A 70 -17.83 1.53 -3.25
N PHE A 71 -18.71 0.53 -3.25
CA PHE A 71 -19.07 -0.26 -2.08
C PHE A 71 -19.07 -1.74 -2.44
N CYS A 72 -17.88 -2.27 -2.72
CA CYS A 72 -17.66 -3.65 -3.11
C CYS A 72 -16.39 -4.22 -2.44
N LEU A 73 -16.28 -5.54 -2.38
CA LEU A 73 -15.11 -6.26 -1.90
C LEU A 73 -14.05 -6.32 -2.99
N VAL A 74 -12.83 -5.89 -2.70
CA VAL A 74 -11.71 -6.01 -3.64
C VAL A 74 -11.32 -7.49 -3.74
N PRO A 75 -11.37 -8.10 -4.95
CA PRO A 75 -10.98 -9.49 -5.10
C PRO A 75 -9.47 -9.65 -4.89
N PRO A 76 -9.03 -10.78 -4.29
CA PRO A 76 -7.61 -11.11 -4.27
C PRO A 76 -7.10 -11.32 -5.70
N PRO A 77 -5.81 -11.05 -5.97
CA PRO A 77 -5.15 -11.44 -7.20
C PRO A 77 -5.30 -12.94 -7.52
N ASN A 78 -5.19 -13.29 -8.80
CA ASN A 78 -5.08 -14.69 -9.19
C ASN A 78 -3.87 -15.33 -8.51
N ASP A 79 -4.03 -16.55 -8.01
CA ASP A 79 -3.00 -17.30 -7.28
C ASP A 79 -2.50 -16.65 -5.98
N TYR A 80 -3.29 -15.77 -5.37
CA TYR A 80 -2.99 -15.21 -4.05
C TYR A 80 -2.60 -16.31 -3.05
N LYS A 81 -1.53 -16.04 -2.31
CA LYS A 81 -0.96 -16.92 -1.29
C LYS A 81 -1.20 -16.34 0.09
N ILE A 82 -1.31 -17.22 1.08
CA ILE A 82 -1.37 -16.80 2.48
C ILE A 82 -0.11 -15.95 2.79
N PRO A 83 -0.26 -14.74 3.35
CA PRO A 83 0.87 -13.89 3.70
C PRO A 83 1.91 -14.63 4.56
N ILE A 84 3.18 -14.32 4.31
CA ILE A 84 4.27 -14.77 5.18
C ILE A 84 4.03 -14.20 6.58
N ARG A 85 4.28 -14.98 7.62
CA ARG A 85 4.11 -14.51 9.01
C ARG A 85 5.24 -13.54 9.39
N TRP A 86 4.93 -12.61 10.27
CA TRP A 86 5.92 -11.81 10.98
C TRP A 86 6.87 -12.73 11.79
N THR A 87 8.17 -12.45 11.91
CA THR A 87 8.95 -11.28 11.44
C THR A 87 9.45 -11.39 9.99
N THR A 88 9.40 -12.58 9.38
CA THR A 88 9.95 -12.83 8.04
C THR A 88 9.28 -11.99 6.95
N SER A 89 8.01 -11.62 7.14
CA SER A 89 7.28 -10.75 6.21
C SER A 89 7.85 -9.34 6.09
N ARG A 90 8.75 -8.92 6.99
CA ARG A 90 9.49 -7.65 6.86
C ARG A 90 10.35 -7.64 5.60
N ASP A 91 10.99 -8.76 5.31
CA ASP A 91 11.99 -8.85 4.25
C ASP A 91 11.42 -9.55 3.00
N TYR A 92 10.28 -10.24 3.11
CA TYR A 92 9.75 -11.06 2.03
C TYR A 92 8.22 -10.98 1.87
N VAL A 93 7.76 -10.89 0.63
CA VAL A 93 6.35 -11.08 0.27
C VAL A 93 6.22 -11.95 -0.98
N TRP A 94 5.12 -12.68 -1.13
CA TRP A 94 4.84 -13.43 -2.35
C TRP A 94 4.68 -12.52 -3.55
N ARG A 95 5.35 -12.81 -4.66
CA ARG A 95 5.18 -12.03 -5.90
C ARG A 95 3.73 -12.08 -6.41
N SER A 96 3.06 -13.22 -6.30
CA SER A 96 1.65 -13.38 -6.69
C SER A 96 0.66 -12.58 -5.84
N ASN A 97 1.07 -12.07 -4.68
CA ASN A 97 0.22 -11.23 -3.84
C ASN A 97 0.28 -9.75 -4.25
N VAL A 98 1.25 -9.38 -5.09
CA VAL A 98 1.47 -8.01 -5.52
C VAL A 98 1.21 -7.95 -7.02
N ASN A 99 0.15 -7.26 -7.43
CA ASN A 99 -0.34 -7.26 -8.81
C ASN A 99 0.50 -6.40 -9.77
N GLN A 100 1.82 -6.34 -9.56
CA GLN A 100 2.74 -5.47 -10.29
C GLN A 100 4.02 -6.24 -10.60
N SER A 101 4.16 -6.69 -11.84
CA SER A 101 5.26 -7.55 -12.29
C SER A 101 6.59 -6.82 -12.49
N ARG A 102 6.59 -5.48 -12.56
CA ARG A 102 7.76 -4.64 -12.90
C ARG A 102 8.23 -3.77 -11.73
N LEU A 103 7.97 -4.20 -10.50
CA LEU A 103 8.29 -3.43 -9.29
C LEU A 103 9.80 -3.21 -9.13
N ASP A 104 10.60 -4.24 -9.41
CA ASP A 104 12.06 -4.18 -9.44
C ASP A 104 12.59 -3.33 -10.60
N GLU A 105 11.95 -3.31 -11.77
CA GLU A 105 12.36 -2.39 -12.84
C GLU A 105 12.13 -0.92 -12.46
N ILE A 106 11.00 -0.63 -11.82
CA ILE A 106 10.62 0.75 -11.45
C ILE A 106 11.36 1.24 -10.19
N LYS A 107 11.64 0.34 -9.24
CA LYS A 107 12.18 0.69 -7.91
C LYS A 107 13.52 0.01 -7.57
N GLY A 108 14.02 -0.89 -8.41
CA GLY A 108 15.27 -1.61 -8.19
C GLY A 108 16.52 -0.74 -8.30
N GLY A 109 16.44 0.41 -8.99
CA GLY A 109 17.52 1.39 -9.04
C GLY A 109 17.90 1.99 -7.67
N GLN A 110 17.09 1.78 -6.63
CA GLN A 110 17.35 2.22 -5.26
C GLN A 110 17.54 1.04 -4.28
N ASN A 111 17.76 -0.19 -4.76
CA ASN A 111 17.81 -1.41 -3.92
C ASN A 111 16.60 -1.57 -2.99
N TRP A 112 15.42 -1.08 -3.41
CA TRP A 112 14.19 -1.20 -2.60
C TRP A 112 13.66 -2.63 -2.57
N VAL A 113 13.67 -3.28 -3.73
CA VAL A 113 13.05 -4.58 -3.92
C VAL A 113 13.79 -5.34 -5.01
N HIS A 114 13.96 -6.64 -4.80
CA HIS A 114 14.58 -7.54 -5.75
C HIS A 114 13.72 -8.80 -5.92
N GLU A 115 13.76 -9.38 -7.11
CA GLU A 115 13.19 -10.69 -7.35
C GLU A 115 14.01 -11.79 -6.66
N LYS A 116 13.34 -12.67 -5.93
CA LYS A 116 13.94 -13.86 -5.33
C LYS A 116 13.03 -15.07 -5.52
N GLY A 117 13.08 -15.66 -6.71
CA GLY A 117 12.25 -16.80 -7.06
C GLY A 117 10.76 -16.43 -6.99
N LYS A 118 9.97 -17.03 -6.10
CA LYS A 118 8.52 -16.70 -5.94
C LYS A 118 8.26 -15.53 -5.00
N LEU A 119 9.30 -14.90 -4.47
CA LEU A 119 9.22 -13.83 -3.48
C LEU A 119 9.77 -12.53 -4.04
N TRP A 120 9.19 -11.43 -3.62
CA TRP A 120 9.87 -10.15 -3.54
C TRP A 120 10.72 -10.15 -2.28
N TRP A 121 11.96 -9.68 -2.41
CA TRP A 121 12.88 -9.52 -1.30
C TRP A 121 13.19 -8.03 -1.10
N PHE A 122 12.97 -7.54 0.11
CA PHE A 122 13.30 -6.19 0.54
C PHE A 122 14.57 -6.26 1.36
N PRO A 123 15.74 -5.91 0.80
CA PRO A 123 17.03 -6.10 1.46
C PRO A 123 17.27 -5.14 2.63
N GLY A 124 16.44 -4.09 2.77
CA GLY A 124 16.73 -2.95 3.63
C GLY A 124 17.82 -2.09 2.97
N GLY A 125 17.54 -0.81 2.74
CA GLY A 125 18.41 0.06 1.94
C GLY A 125 17.68 0.90 0.92
N GLY A 126 16.39 0.62 0.71
CA GLY A 126 15.48 1.48 -0.02
C GLY A 126 15.13 2.76 0.74
N THR A 127 16.13 3.58 1.00
CA THR A 127 15.96 4.88 1.65
C THR A 127 16.37 5.97 0.67
N HIS A 128 15.94 7.21 0.91
CA HIS A 128 16.48 8.35 0.17
C HIS A 128 18.00 8.52 0.37
N PHE A 129 18.61 7.78 1.31
CA PHE A 129 20.04 7.78 1.60
C PHE A 129 20.75 6.78 0.68
N LYS A 130 21.69 7.27 -0.14
CA LYS A 130 22.45 6.45 -1.11
C LYS A 130 23.20 5.27 -0.47
N HIS A 131 23.50 5.34 0.82
CA HIS A 131 24.21 4.30 1.59
C HIS A 131 23.32 3.66 2.68
N GLY A 132 21.99 3.81 2.57
CA GLY A 132 21.04 3.36 3.59
C GLY A 132 20.92 4.33 4.77
N ALA A 133 19.89 4.13 5.61
CA ALA A 133 19.66 4.99 6.77
C ALA A 133 20.69 4.78 7.90
N SER A 134 21.43 3.67 7.90
CA SER A 134 22.36 3.32 8.99
C SER A 134 23.46 4.35 9.18
N GLU A 135 24.06 4.87 8.09
CA GLU A 135 25.09 5.93 8.17
C GLU A 135 24.51 7.22 8.77
N TYR A 136 23.28 7.58 8.39
CA TYR A 136 22.59 8.75 8.95
C TYR A 136 22.30 8.57 10.45
N ILE A 137 21.83 7.39 10.85
CA ILE A 137 21.57 7.03 12.25
C ILE A 137 22.89 7.06 13.06
N GLU A 138 23.98 6.52 12.53
CA GLU A 138 25.30 6.55 13.18
C GLU A 138 25.81 7.99 13.34
N ARG A 139 25.65 8.83 12.31
CA ARG A 139 26.02 10.24 12.38
C ARG A 139 25.22 11.00 13.43
N LEU A 140 23.92 10.74 13.55
CA LEU A 140 23.10 11.28 14.63
C LEU A 140 23.59 10.79 16.00
N GLY A 141 23.96 9.51 16.10
CA GLY A 141 24.59 8.95 17.29
C GLY A 141 25.84 9.74 17.68
N ASN A 142 26.80 9.87 16.77
CA ASN A 142 28.04 10.61 17.03
C ASN A 142 27.84 12.08 17.41
N MET A 143 26.77 12.74 16.94
CA MET A 143 26.44 14.10 17.36
C MET A 143 25.80 14.16 18.75
N THR A 144 25.10 13.11 19.15
CA THR A 144 24.29 13.08 20.38
C THR A 144 25.03 12.43 21.55
N THR A 145 25.93 11.48 21.25
CA THR A 145 26.66 10.67 22.23
C THR A 145 28.16 10.84 22.06
N ASN A 146 28.90 10.98 23.16
CA ASN A 146 30.35 11.13 23.16
C ASN A 146 31.12 9.82 22.87
N SER A 147 30.39 8.75 22.52
CA SER A 147 30.88 7.45 22.08
C SER A 147 30.18 7.04 20.79
N THR A 148 30.89 6.31 19.93
CA THR A 148 30.54 5.93 18.56
C THR A 148 29.10 5.40 18.43
N GLY A 149 28.23 6.19 17.80
CA GLY A 149 26.98 5.73 17.18
C GLY A 149 25.89 5.09 18.05
N ASP A 150 26.10 4.85 19.35
CA ASP A 150 25.13 4.14 20.20
C ASP A 150 24.04 5.06 20.72
N LEU A 151 23.04 5.29 19.87
CA LEU A 151 21.83 6.05 20.21
C LEU A 151 21.01 5.42 21.35
N ARG A 152 21.22 4.15 21.73
CA ARG A 152 20.55 3.54 22.89
C ARG A 152 20.97 4.20 24.19
N SER A 153 22.24 4.62 24.29
CA SER A 153 22.75 5.36 25.44
C SER A 153 22.11 6.74 25.60
N ALA A 154 21.57 7.30 24.50
CA ALA A 154 20.77 8.53 24.49
C ALA A 154 19.25 8.28 24.65
N GLY A 155 18.85 7.05 24.99
CA GLY A 155 17.45 6.67 25.18
C GLY A 155 16.66 6.42 23.88
N VAL A 156 17.32 6.36 22.73
CA VAL A 156 16.67 6.03 21.45
C VAL A 156 16.64 4.52 21.27
N VAL A 157 15.44 3.96 21.11
CA VAL A 157 15.24 2.53 20.89
C VAL A 157 14.63 2.31 19.52
N GLN A 158 15.19 1.38 18.76
CA GLN A 158 14.58 0.95 17.51
C GLN A 158 13.30 0.16 17.85
N MET A 159 12.16 0.74 17.48
CA MET A 159 10.87 0.10 17.65
C MET A 159 10.63 -0.78 16.42
N GLU A 160 10.65 -2.11 16.61
CA GLU A 160 10.09 -3.01 15.60
C GLU A 160 8.57 -3.02 15.79
N TYR A 161 7.87 -2.18 15.04
CA TYR A 161 6.40 -2.20 15.03
C TYR A 161 5.89 -3.39 14.19
N CYS A 162 4.81 -4.01 14.68
CA CYS A 162 4.04 -5.07 14.02
C CYS A 162 3.29 -4.57 12.77
#